data_AF-A0A6B9VGB3-F1
#
_entry.id   AF-A0A6B9VGB3-F1
#
_cell.length_a   1.000
_cell.length_b   1.000
_cell.length_c   1.000
_cell.angle_alpha   90.00
_cell.angle_beta   90.00
_cell.angle_gamma   90.00
#
_symmetry.space_group_name_H-M   'P 1'
#
loop_
_entity.id
_entity.type
_entity.pdbx_description
1 polymer ?
#
loop_
_entity_poly.entity_id
_entity_poly.type
_entity_poly.pdbx_seq_one_letter_code
_entity_poly.pdbx_strand_id
1 'polypeptide(L)'
;MDSASTNPPFHKAFKTLMEKTQREREGFDETELVEIEECELPVIDLSPLFEESDDEVAREECKSEIARASKEWGFFHVVKHGISSEVLNGLRIEQEKVFKLPFDVKKNNNDFKFFAGSYRWGSPTATNIKQFSWSEAFHIPLADIMGSTTSTTTGPNNTLTQC
;
A
#
# COMPACT_ATOMS: atom_id res chain seq x y z
N MET A 1 7.81 17.00 -29.13
CA MET A 1 6.99 15.86 -28.69
C MET A 1 7.33 15.66 -27.23
N ASP A 2 6.51 16.18 -26.33
CA ASP A 2 6.75 16.06 -24.90
C ASP A 2 6.52 14.60 -24.50
N SER A 3 7.60 13.92 -24.15
CA SER A 3 7.56 12.60 -23.52
C SER A 3 6.76 12.75 -22.22
N ALA A 4 5.51 12.29 -22.21
CA ALA A 4 4.67 12.31 -21.02
C ALA A 4 5.39 11.54 -19.89
N SER A 5 5.66 12.21 -18.77
CA SER A 5 6.39 11.61 -17.64
C SER A 5 5.54 10.52 -16.99
N THR A 6 6.10 9.30 -16.86
CA THR A 6 5.50 8.20 -16.07
C THR A 6 5.49 8.50 -14.58
N ASN A 7 6.55 9.11 -14.07
CA ASN A 7 6.70 9.35 -12.65
C ASN A 7 5.86 10.54 -12.20
N PRO A 8 5.22 10.45 -11.02
CA PRO A 8 4.66 11.61 -10.35
C PRO A 8 5.72 12.69 -10.11
N PRO A 9 5.32 13.96 -9.97
CA PRO A 9 6.27 15.06 -9.82
C PRO A 9 6.88 15.14 -8.40
N PHE A 10 7.37 14.02 -7.86
CA PHE A 10 7.98 13.90 -6.53
C PHE A 10 9.15 14.86 -6.34
N HIS A 11 10.08 14.88 -7.30
CA HIS A 11 11.27 15.72 -7.21
C HIS A 11 10.92 17.21 -7.13
N LYS A 12 9.95 17.66 -7.94
CA LYS A 12 9.46 19.04 -7.93
C LYS A 12 8.84 19.38 -6.57
N ALA A 13 7.96 18.52 -6.06
CA ALA A 13 7.29 18.72 -4.77
C ALA A 13 8.29 18.74 -3.59
N PHE A 14 9.22 17.78 -3.56
CA PHE A 14 10.28 17.72 -2.55
C PHE A 14 11.15 18.98 -2.55
N LYS A 15 11.60 19.42 -3.72
CA LYS A 15 12.43 20.63 -3.85
C LYS A 15 11.73 21.87 -3.30
N THR A 16 10.45 22.05 -3.62
CA THR A 16 9.64 23.15 -3.08
C THR A 16 9.54 23.12 -1.55
N LEU A 17 9.37 21.94 -0.95
CA LEU A 17 9.32 21.78 0.51
C LEU A 17 10.68 22.02 1.19
N MET A 18 11.77 21.57 0.58
CA MET A 18 13.13 21.82 1.08
C MET A 18 13.48 23.31 1.10
N GLU A 19 13.23 24.01 -0.01
CA GLU A 19 13.45 25.46 -0.10
C GLU A 19 12.63 26.24 0.94
N LYS A 20 11.40 25.79 1.22
CA LYS A 20 10.57 26.36 2.28
C LYS A 20 11.15 26.10 3.67
N THR A 21 11.58 24.87 3.94
CA THR A 21 12.14 24.47 5.24
C THR A 21 13.45 25.19 5.54
N GLN A 22 14.31 25.42 4.55
CA GLN A 22 15.59 26.13 4.72
C GLN A 22 15.40 27.62 5.04
N ARG A 23 14.33 28.25 4.53
CA ARG A 23 13.97 29.63 4.91
C ARG A 23 13.45 29.74 6.34
N GLU A 24 13.07 28.63 6.96
CA GLU A 24 12.45 28.56 8.29
C GLU A 24 13.41 28.02 9.38
N ARG A 25 14.63 27.59 9.04
CA ARG A 25 15.65 27.10 10.00
C ARG A 25 17.02 27.72 9.76
N GLU A 26 17.37 28.71 10.58
CA GLU A 26 18.74 28.84 11.08
C GLU A 26 18.82 28.05 12.39
N GLY A 27 19.63 27.00 12.42
CA GLY A 27 19.95 26.25 13.64
C GLY A 27 19.04 25.05 13.94
N PHE A 28 19.44 23.86 13.49
CA PHE A 28 19.20 22.65 14.27
C PHE A 28 20.31 21.64 13.98
N ASP A 29 20.97 21.22 15.06
CA ASP A 29 21.97 20.17 15.16
C ASP A 29 21.27 18.81 15.16
N GLU A 30 21.80 17.84 14.42
CA GLU A 30 21.48 16.43 14.69
C GLU A 30 22.44 15.49 13.97
N THR A 31 22.99 14.52 14.70
CA THR A 31 22.82 13.10 14.38
C THR A 31 23.28 12.26 15.57
N GLU A 32 22.33 11.84 16.40
CA GLU A 32 22.54 10.72 17.30
C GLU A 32 22.41 9.44 16.48
N LEU A 33 23.53 8.71 16.34
CA LEU A 33 23.57 7.43 15.65
C LEU A 33 22.98 6.36 16.57
N VAL A 34 21.77 5.90 16.27
CA VAL A 34 21.16 4.75 16.95
C VAL A 34 21.72 3.47 16.33
N GLU A 35 22.36 2.61 17.13
CA GLU A 35 22.70 1.26 16.72
C GLU A 35 21.39 0.47 16.53
N ILE A 36 21.14 0.03 15.29
CA ILE A 36 19.95 -0.77 14.95
C ILE A 36 20.32 -2.24 15.12
N GLU A 37 19.66 -2.92 16.05
CA GLU A 37 19.76 -4.38 16.20
C GLU A 37 18.99 -5.08 15.06
N GLU A 38 19.63 -6.03 14.38
CA GLU A 38 18.96 -6.86 13.37
C GLU A 38 18.14 -7.95 14.05
N CYS A 39 16.81 -7.86 13.97
CA CYS A 39 15.89 -8.83 14.54
C CYS A 39 15.23 -9.67 13.43
N GLU A 40 15.22 -11.00 13.56
CA GLU A 40 14.56 -11.90 12.60
C GLU A 40 13.03 -11.89 12.79
N LEU A 41 12.30 -11.47 11.76
CA LEU A 41 10.85 -11.40 11.80
C LEU A 41 10.22 -12.82 11.83
N PRO A 42 9.17 -13.06 12.66
CA PRO A 42 8.49 -14.35 12.68
C PRO A 42 7.90 -14.71 11.31
N VAL A 43 8.08 -15.97 10.90
CA VAL A 43 7.47 -16.57 9.71
C VAL A 43 6.48 -17.64 10.15
N ILE A 44 5.21 -17.48 9.78
CA ILE A 44 4.12 -18.36 10.21
C ILE A 44 3.56 -19.12 9.00
N ASP A 45 3.47 -20.44 9.16
CA ASP A 45 2.83 -21.34 8.21
C ASP A 45 1.32 -21.40 8.47
N LEU A 46 0.52 -21.01 7.48
CA LEU A 46 -0.94 -21.02 7.57
C LEU A 46 -1.60 -22.29 7.04
N SER A 47 -0.85 -23.28 6.56
CA SER A 47 -1.41 -24.53 6.02
C SER A 47 -2.40 -25.21 6.98
N PRO A 48 -2.12 -25.29 8.31
CA PRO A 48 -3.03 -25.92 9.26
C PRO A 48 -4.42 -25.27 9.36
N LEU A 49 -4.59 -24.04 8.85
CA LEU A 49 -5.88 -23.35 8.84
C LEU A 49 -6.75 -23.71 7.62
N PHE A 50 -6.15 -24.26 6.57
CA PHE A 50 -6.80 -24.50 5.28
C PHE A 50 -6.85 -25.99 4.89
N GLU A 51 -6.06 -26.83 5.53
CA GLU A 51 -6.08 -28.27 5.32
C GLU A 51 -7.40 -28.89 5.83
N GLU A 52 -7.99 -29.81 5.06
CA GLU A 52 -9.22 -30.53 5.42
C GLU A 52 -9.00 -31.57 6.52
N SER A 53 -7.81 -31.65 7.11
CA SER A 53 -7.50 -32.56 8.22
C SER A 53 -8.22 -32.15 9.51
N ASP A 54 -8.71 -33.13 10.27
CA ASP A 54 -9.28 -32.94 11.61
C ASP A 54 -8.20 -32.67 12.70
N ASP A 55 -7.02 -32.19 12.34
CA ASP A 55 -5.96 -31.85 13.30
C ASP A 55 -6.24 -30.50 13.97
N GLU A 56 -7.15 -30.53 14.95
CA GLU A 56 -7.48 -29.38 15.80
C GLU A 56 -6.26 -28.84 16.56
N VAL A 57 -5.33 -29.71 16.94
CA VAL A 57 -4.16 -29.33 17.75
C VAL A 57 -3.24 -28.43 16.91
N ALA A 58 -2.88 -28.87 15.70
CA ALA A 58 -2.06 -28.08 14.79
C ALA A 58 -2.71 -26.72 14.45
N ARG A 59 -4.04 -26.68 14.33
CA ARG A 59 -4.78 -25.45 14.07
C ARG A 59 -4.77 -24.48 15.24
N GLU A 60 -4.96 -24.96 16.47
CA GLU A 60 -4.86 -24.13 17.67
C GLU A 60 -3.42 -23.64 17.91
N GLU A 61 -2.41 -24.45 17.62
CA GLU A 61 -1.01 -24.02 17.65
C GLU A 61 -0.74 -22.89 16.65
N CYS A 62 -1.20 -23.03 15.40
CA CYS A 62 -1.08 -21.97 14.37
C CYS A 62 -1.74 -20.66 14.83
N LYS A 63 -2.95 -20.71 15.39
CA LYS A 63 -3.64 -19.52 15.95
C LYS A 63 -2.85 -18.90 17.11
N SER A 64 -2.30 -19.73 18.00
CA SER A 64 -1.48 -19.28 19.13
C SER A 64 -0.23 -18.53 18.64
N GLU A 65 0.45 -19.06 17.61
CA GLU A 65 1.61 -18.42 17.00
C GLU A 65 1.27 -17.07 16.38
N ILE A 66 0.13 -16.97 15.68
CA ILE A 66 -0.37 -15.70 15.13
C ILE A 66 -0.61 -14.69 16.26
N ALA A 67 -1.28 -15.10 17.33
CA ALA A 67 -1.58 -14.24 18.47
C ALA A 67 -0.29 -13.76 19.17
N ARG A 68 0.68 -14.67 19.36
CA ARG A 68 1.97 -14.38 19.97
C ARG A 68 2.80 -13.40 19.13
N ALA A 69 2.96 -13.66 17.83
CA ALA A 69 3.67 -12.75 16.94
C ALA A 69 2.99 -11.38 16.83
N SER A 70 1.66 -11.35 16.78
CA SER A 70 0.91 -10.07 16.80
C SER A 70 1.18 -9.26 18.07
N LYS A 71 1.25 -9.93 19.22
CA LYS A 71 1.47 -9.28 20.52
C LYS A 71 2.92 -8.80 20.69
N GLU A 72 3.88 -9.62 20.28
CA GLU A 72 5.30 -9.36 20.51
C GLU A 72 5.90 -8.43 19.44
N TRP A 73 5.49 -8.58 18.18
CA TRP A 73 6.06 -7.87 17.03
C TRP A 73 5.11 -6.85 16.38
N GLY A 74 3.79 -7.07 16.49
CA GLY A 74 2.79 -6.27 15.75
C GLY A 74 2.65 -6.64 14.27
N PHE A 75 3.58 -7.42 13.71
CA PHE A 75 3.53 -7.95 12.35
C PHE A 75 4.39 -9.22 12.21
N PHE A 76 4.14 -10.01 11.16
CA PHE A 76 4.85 -11.26 10.85
C PHE A 76 4.71 -11.58 9.35
N HIS A 77 5.57 -12.45 8.84
CA HIS A 77 5.46 -12.99 7.49
C HIS A 77 4.58 -14.24 7.49
N VAL A 78 3.71 -14.41 6.50
CA VAL A 78 2.91 -15.64 6.34
C VAL A 78 3.33 -16.43 5.11
N VAL A 79 3.42 -17.75 5.25
CA VAL A 79 3.69 -18.69 4.15
C VAL A 79 2.57 -19.71 4.04
N LYS A 80 2.45 -20.34 2.86
CA LYS A 80 1.40 -21.34 2.57
C LYS A 80 -0.02 -20.84 2.91
N HIS A 81 -0.29 -19.59 2.57
CA HIS A 81 -1.56 -18.88 2.80
C HIS A 81 -2.67 -19.23 1.78
N GLY A 82 -2.49 -20.27 0.96
CA GLY A 82 -3.51 -20.73 -0.01
C GLY A 82 -3.67 -19.91 -1.30
N ILE A 83 -2.97 -18.77 -1.47
CA ILE A 83 -3.00 -18.00 -2.73
C ILE A 83 -1.89 -18.55 -3.63
N SER A 84 -2.23 -18.94 -4.86
CA SER A 84 -1.27 -19.51 -5.79
C SER A 84 -0.21 -18.50 -6.23
N SER A 85 1.01 -18.99 -6.50
CA SER A 85 2.09 -18.16 -7.03
C SER A 85 1.75 -17.55 -8.40
N GLU A 86 0.90 -18.23 -9.19
CA GLU A 86 0.41 -17.72 -10.46
C GLU A 86 -0.39 -16.43 -10.28
N VAL A 87 -1.33 -16.40 -9.32
CA VAL A 87 -2.13 -15.20 -9.01
C VAL A 87 -1.24 -14.07 -8.53
N LEU A 88 -0.31 -14.34 -7.62
CA LEU A 88 0.63 -13.33 -7.11
C LEU A 88 1.54 -12.77 -8.22
N ASN A 89 2.01 -13.63 -9.13
CA ASN A 89 2.83 -13.22 -10.26
C ASN A 89 2.02 -12.41 -11.28
N GLY A 90 0.79 -12.83 -11.59
CA GLY A 90 -0.13 -12.08 -12.44
C GLY A 90 -0.39 -10.68 -11.88
N LEU A 91 -0.67 -10.57 -10.57
CA LEU A 91 -0.84 -9.29 -9.89
C LEU A 91 0.40 -8.39 -10.03
N ARG A 92 1.61 -8.94 -9.82
CA ARG A 92 2.87 -8.19 -9.98
C ARG A 92 3.04 -7.65 -11.41
N ILE A 93 2.75 -8.48 -12.41
CA ILE A 93 2.84 -8.09 -13.83
C ILE A 93 1.88 -6.94 -14.15
N GLU A 94 0.61 -7.06 -13.73
CA GLU A 94 -0.37 -6.01 -13.97
C GLU A 94 -0.06 -4.73 -13.19
N GLN A 95 0.40 -4.86 -11.93
CA GLN A 95 0.87 -3.75 -11.12
C GLN A 95 1.96 -2.95 -11.85
N GLU A 96 2.99 -3.63 -12.38
CA GLU A 96 4.06 -2.97 -13.12
C GLU A 96 3.56 -2.25 -14.37
N LYS A 97 2.66 -2.88 -15.15
CA LYS A 97 2.08 -2.26 -16.36
C LYS A 97 1.36 -0.96 -16.01
N VAL A 98 0.54 -0.99 -14.96
CA VAL A 98 -0.22 0.17 -14.49
C VAL A 98 0.72 1.30 -14.06
N PHE A 99 1.74 1.01 -13.24
CA PHE A 99 2.65 2.04 -12.75
C PHE A 99 3.58 2.62 -13.83
N LYS A 100 3.84 1.87 -14.91
CA LYS A 100 4.60 2.33 -16.08
C LYS A 100 3.83 3.30 -16.98
N LEU A 101 2.50 3.40 -16.84
CA LEU A 101 1.71 4.37 -17.62
C LEU A 101 2.09 5.83 -17.31
N PRO A 102 1.88 6.76 -18.26
CA PRO A 102 2.07 8.19 -18.02
C PRO A 102 1.32 8.66 -16.78
N PHE A 103 1.93 9.57 -16.02
CA PHE A 103 1.37 10.10 -14.78
C PHE A 103 -0.05 10.65 -14.96
N ASP A 104 -0.28 11.40 -16.05
CA ASP A 104 -1.59 11.99 -16.32
C ASP A 104 -2.67 10.93 -16.61
N VAL A 105 -2.29 9.78 -17.18
CA VAL A 105 -3.21 8.65 -17.39
C VAL A 105 -3.59 8.02 -16.05
N LYS A 106 -2.59 7.75 -15.20
CA LYS A 106 -2.80 7.22 -13.83
C LYS A 106 -3.67 8.17 -12.99
N LYS A 107 -3.39 9.48 -13.07
CA LYS A 107 -4.08 10.54 -12.33
C LYS A 107 -5.53 10.73 -12.75
N ASN A 108 -5.79 10.72 -14.06
CA ASN A 108 -7.14 10.97 -14.58
C ASN A 108 -8.03 9.74 -14.50
N ASN A 109 -7.46 8.54 -14.36
CA ASN A 109 -8.18 7.28 -14.12
C ASN A 109 -9.24 6.97 -15.21
N ASN A 110 -9.13 7.55 -16.40
CA ASN A 110 -10.14 7.41 -17.45
C ASN A 110 -10.14 6.00 -18.09
N ASP A 111 -8.99 5.33 -18.09
CA ASP A 111 -8.80 4.03 -18.73
C ASP A 111 -9.02 2.86 -17.79
N PHE A 112 -9.00 3.11 -16.48
CA PHE A 112 -9.20 2.10 -15.46
C PHE A 112 -10.55 2.34 -14.83
N LYS A 113 -11.49 1.42 -14.98
CA LYS A 113 -12.86 1.51 -14.45
C LYS A 113 -12.95 1.52 -12.91
N PHE A 114 -11.90 1.94 -12.21
CA PHE A 114 -11.86 2.11 -10.77
C PHE A 114 -12.63 3.35 -10.34
N PHE A 115 -13.18 3.35 -9.13
CA PHE A 115 -13.79 4.53 -8.53
C PHE A 115 -12.82 5.73 -8.51
N ALA A 116 -13.40 6.92 -8.54
CA ALA A 116 -12.65 8.16 -8.33
C ALA A 116 -11.87 8.09 -7.00
N GLY A 117 -10.59 8.46 -7.04
CA GLY A 117 -9.71 8.40 -5.87
C GLY A 117 -8.96 7.08 -5.67
N SER A 118 -9.03 6.14 -6.63
CA SER A 118 -8.23 4.91 -6.62
C SER A 118 -6.72 5.18 -6.64
N TYR A 119 -6.26 6.15 -7.42
CA TYR A 119 -4.85 6.51 -7.52
C TYR A 119 -4.45 7.65 -6.58
N ARG A 120 -3.38 7.45 -5.82
CA ARG A 120 -2.74 8.47 -4.99
C ARG A 120 -1.24 8.51 -5.23
N TRP A 121 -0.65 9.69 -5.11
CA TRP A 121 0.79 9.86 -5.14
C TRP A 121 1.21 10.90 -4.10
N GLY A 122 2.28 10.57 -3.39
CA GLY A 122 2.87 11.34 -2.32
C GLY A 122 1.86 11.85 -1.32
N SER A 123 2.12 13.07 -0.84
CA SER A 123 1.25 13.82 0.05
C SER A 123 1.13 15.24 -0.50
N PRO A 124 0.19 15.47 -1.44
CA PRO A 124 0.03 16.77 -2.11
C PRO A 124 -0.26 17.94 -1.16
N THR A 125 -0.77 17.63 0.03
CA THR A 125 -1.07 18.58 1.12
C THR A 125 0.08 18.78 2.11
N ALA A 126 1.24 18.14 1.89
CA ALA A 126 2.39 18.28 2.78
C ALA A 126 2.84 19.75 2.85
N THR A 127 3.03 20.24 4.07
CA THR A 127 3.47 21.63 4.32
C THR A 127 4.95 21.74 4.68
N ASN A 128 5.57 20.60 5.03
CA ASN A 128 6.97 20.44 5.38
C ASN A 128 7.49 19.07 4.94
N ILE A 129 8.81 18.88 5.02
CA ILE A 129 9.47 17.67 4.52
C ILE A 129 9.12 16.39 5.30
N LYS A 130 8.85 16.49 6.61
CA LYS A 130 8.48 15.34 7.45
C LYS A 130 7.12 14.74 7.06
N GLN A 131 6.27 15.51 6.38
CA GLN A 131 4.98 15.08 5.88
C GLN A 131 5.05 14.53 4.45
N PHE A 132 6.20 14.62 3.77
CA PHE A 132 6.35 14.20 2.38
C PHE A 132 6.42 12.67 2.25
N SER A 133 5.65 12.10 1.32
CA SER A 133 5.68 10.68 1.00
C SER A 133 6.27 10.44 -0.40
N TRP A 134 7.27 9.57 -0.48
CA TRP A 134 7.92 9.16 -1.73
C TRP A 134 7.29 7.88 -2.30
N SER A 135 5.96 7.88 -2.45
CA SER A 135 5.23 6.70 -2.90
C SER A 135 4.08 7.06 -3.82
N GLU A 136 3.74 6.16 -4.74
CA GLU A 136 2.46 6.14 -5.42
C GLU A 136 1.74 4.83 -5.13
N ALA A 137 0.43 4.84 -5.17
CA ALA A 137 -0.38 3.68 -4.85
C ALA A 137 -1.71 3.70 -5.60
N PHE A 138 -2.16 2.52 -6.01
CA PHE A 138 -3.54 2.28 -6.39
C PHE A 138 -4.25 1.59 -5.23
N HIS A 139 -5.42 2.11 -4.88
CA HIS A 139 -6.38 1.51 -3.98
C HIS A 139 -7.50 0.92 -4.84
N ILE A 140 -7.76 -0.38 -4.66
CA ILE A 140 -8.79 -1.11 -5.39
C ILE A 140 -9.84 -1.57 -4.37
N PRO A 141 -10.85 -0.73 -4.08
CA PRO A 141 -12.00 -1.12 -3.26
C PRO A 141 -12.66 -2.40 -3.74
N LEU A 142 -13.13 -3.23 -2.80
CA LEU A 142 -13.89 -4.44 -3.16
C LEU A 142 -15.14 -4.11 -4.00
N ALA A 143 -15.76 -2.96 -3.79
CA ALA A 143 -16.89 -2.50 -4.58
C ALA A 143 -16.56 -2.32 -6.08
N ASP A 144 -15.31 -2.00 -6.44
CA ASP A 144 -14.89 -1.92 -7.86
C ASP A 144 -14.87 -3.29 -8.51
N ILE A 145 -14.49 -4.31 -7.73
CA ILE A 145 -14.45 -5.70 -8.17
C ILE A 145 -15.87 -6.25 -8.26
N MET A 146 -16.69 -6.04 -7.21
CA MET A 146 -18.05 -6.57 -7.13
C MET A 146 -19.03 -5.87 -8.05
N GLY A 147 -18.91 -4.56 -8.26
CA GLY A 147 -19.77 -3.77 -9.15
C GLY A 147 -19.67 -4.18 -10.63
N SER A 148 -18.61 -4.93 -11.00
CA SER A 148 -18.47 -5.53 -12.33
C SER A 148 -19.33 -6.79 -12.53
N THR A 149 -19.91 -7.34 -11.46
CA THR A 149 -20.73 -8.57 -11.49
C THR A 149 -22.24 -8.33 -11.38
N THR A 150 -22.69 -7.09 -11.10
CA THR A 150 -24.13 -6.79 -10.95
C THR A 150 -24.56 -5.62 -11.83
N SER A 151 -24.90 -5.92 -13.08
CA SER A 151 -25.89 -5.08 -13.76
C SER A 151 -27.23 -5.21 -13.01
N THR A 152 -27.75 -4.06 -12.58
CA THR A 152 -29.11 -3.76 -12.07
C THR A 152 -29.26 -3.63 -10.55
N THR A 153 -29.22 -2.39 -10.03
CA THR A 153 -30.33 -1.70 -9.32
C THR A 153 -29.79 -0.55 -8.44
N THR A 154 -30.50 0.58 -8.53
CA THR A 154 -30.33 1.94 -8.00
C THR A 154 -30.12 2.13 -6.47
N GLY A 155 -29.05 2.88 -6.11
CA GLY A 155 -28.92 3.93 -5.04
C GLY A 155 -28.83 3.52 -3.54
N PRO A 156 -28.46 4.44 -2.61
CA PRO A 156 -27.90 5.80 -2.74
C PRO A 156 -26.53 6.01 -2.03
N ASN A 157 -26.02 7.23 -2.19
CA ASN A 157 -24.71 7.79 -1.84
C ASN A 157 -24.27 7.66 -0.37
N ASN A 158 -23.01 7.25 -0.16
CA ASN A 158 -22.34 7.36 1.13
C ASN A 158 -21.09 8.25 0.97
N THR A 159 -21.23 9.52 1.37
CA THR A 159 -20.12 10.45 1.57
C THR A 159 -19.39 10.04 2.86
N LEU A 160 -18.16 9.55 2.73
CA LEU A 160 -17.26 9.40 3.87
C LEU A 160 -16.32 10.60 3.93
N THR A 161 -16.65 11.50 4.85
CA THR A 161 -15.79 12.58 5.32
C THR A 161 -14.54 11.98 5.95
N GLN A 162 -13.37 12.38 5.46
CA GLN A 162 -12.06 11.95 5.94
C GLN A 162 -11.65 12.81 7.15
N CYS A 163 -11.27 12.16 8.25
CA CYS A 163 -10.53 12.76 9.35
C CYS A 163 -9.05 12.93 8.98
#